data_AF-A0A348HED5-F1
#
_entry.id   AF-A0A348HED5-F1
#
_cell.length_a   1.000
_cell.length_b   1.000
_cell.length_c   1.000
_cell.angle_alpha   90.00
_cell.angle_beta   90.00
_cell.angle_gamma   90.00
#
_symmetry.space_group_name_H-M   'P 1'
#
loop_
_entity.id
_entity.type
_entity.pdbx_description
1 polymer ?
#
loop_
_entity_poly.entity_id
_entity_poly.type
_entity_poly.pdbx_seq_one_letter_code
_entity_poly.pdbx_strand_id
1 'polypeptide(L)'
;MSNWEELYAQCYKRAIEPRTRFLTTDPRTAVALAYEDGMRTQSMVDLYEAGKEGKKSRSVRAIESREKRAGTGADIHAEYHKIRRYVDGLLDTDPLRYAVIMTLAPVKESIRQACKGEVYDMLHTRVRMELAERGERVLKKRAERLVALSQAMVEQSMRSADWPPKHVAAWCESWCGVHIEMSQWSRNCSSDWCLLDDLMRDMEKGTFAAIKSMTRKINHHLAYCDNFAA
;
A
#
# COMPACT_ATOMS: atom_id res chain seq x y z
N MET A 1 -0.60 23.21 5.22
CA MET A 1 -1.25 22.02 4.66
C MET A 1 -0.20 21.26 3.90
N SER A 2 0.03 20.01 4.26
CA SER A 2 1.10 19.21 3.66
C SER A 2 0.67 18.74 2.27
N ASN A 3 1.58 18.69 1.30
CA ASN A 3 1.36 18.23 -0.09
C ASN A 3 0.62 16.86 -0.16
N TRP A 4 0.72 16.07 0.92
CA TRP A 4 0.02 14.80 1.09
C TRP A 4 -1.49 14.92 1.29
N GLU A 5 -1.97 15.93 2.01
CA GLU A 5 -3.40 16.14 2.24
C GLU A 5 -4.10 16.55 0.93
N GLU A 6 -3.39 17.29 0.07
CA GLU A 6 -3.87 17.65 -1.27
C GLU A 6 -3.84 16.46 -2.24
N LEU A 7 -2.77 15.67 -2.27
CA LEU A 7 -2.72 14.44 -3.08
C LEU A 7 -3.77 13.42 -2.63
N TYR A 8 -3.91 13.24 -1.32
CA TYR A 8 -4.96 12.41 -0.71
C TYR A 8 -6.34 12.93 -1.11
N ALA A 9 -6.61 14.22 -0.94
CA ALA A 9 -7.90 14.82 -1.30
C ALA A 9 -8.18 14.75 -2.82
N GLN A 10 -7.17 14.82 -3.67
CA GLN A 10 -7.31 14.71 -5.13
C GLN A 10 -7.56 13.25 -5.58
N CYS A 11 -6.85 12.28 -5.00
CA CYS A 11 -7.11 10.85 -5.21
C CYS A 11 -8.50 10.46 -4.68
N TYR A 12 -8.87 10.95 -3.50
CA TYR A 12 -10.14 10.71 -2.82
C TYR A 12 -11.32 11.33 -3.58
N LYS A 13 -11.20 12.59 -4.03
CA LYS A 13 -12.25 13.23 -4.88
C LYS A 13 -12.44 12.50 -6.21
N ARG A 14 -11.36 12.01 -6.84
CA ARG A 14 -11.47 11.20 -8.07
C ARG A 14 -12.06 9.81 -7.86
N ALA A 15 -11.95 9.25 -6.67
CA ALA A 15 -12.52 7.93 -6.34
C ALA A 15 -14.01 7.98 -5.96
N ILE A 16 -14.56 9.15 -5.63
CA ILE A 16 -15.89 9.29 -5.01
C ILE A 16 -16.99 9.80 -5.97
N GLU A 17 -16.63 10.39 -7.11
CA GLU A 17 -17.60 10.69 -8.18
C GLU A 17 -17.71 9.52 -9.18
N PRO A 18 -18.88 9.34 -9.79
CA PRO A 18 -19.92 8.45 -9.29
C PRO A 18 -19.41 7.02 -9.06
N ARG A 19 -19.60 6.51 -7.83
CA ARG A 19 -19.40 5.12 -7.36
C ARG A 19 -19.35 4.08 -8.49
N THR A 20 -18.16 3.82 -9.00
CA THR A 20 -17.95 2.70 -9.92
C THR A 20 -18.21 1.41 -9.15
N ARG A 21 -19.11 0.56 -9.65
CA ARG A 21 -19.39 -0.76 -9.08
C ARG A 21 -18.13 -1.64 -9.00
N PHE A 22 -17.09 -1.31 -9.77
CA PHE A 22 -15.81 -1.99 -9.86
C PHE A 22 -14.78 -1.46 -8.86
N LEU A 23 -13.90 -2.36 -8.39
CA LEU A 23 -12.71 -2.00 -7.61
C LEU A 23 -11.69 -1.25 -8.48
N THR A 24 -10.92 -0.35 -7.85
CA THR A 24 -9.80 0.33 -8.51
C THR A 24 -8.77 -0.66 -9.07
N THR A 25 -8.24 -0.38 -10.26
CA THR A 25 -7.24 -1.24 -10.93
C THR A 25 -5.82 -1.03 -10.41
N ASP A 26 -5.58 0.08 -9.69
CA ASP A 26 -4.32 0.33 -9.00
C ASP A 26 -4.28 -0.45 -7.67
N PRO A 27 -3.37 -1.41 -7.52
CA PRO A 27 -3.34 -2.27 -6.35
C PRO A 27 -2.95 -1.53 -5.06
N ARG A 28 -2.21 -0.41 -5.14
CA ARG A 28 -1.89 0.42 -3.95
C ARG A 28 -3.14 1.11 -3.42
N THR A 29 -3.90 1.77 -4.30
CA THR A 29 -5.18 2.38 -3.96
C THR A 29 -6.18 1.32 -3.48
N ALA A 30 -6.17 0.13 -4.05
CA ALA A 30 -7.06 -0.95 -3.63
C ALA A 30 -6.81 -1.39 -2.17
N VAL A 31 -5.54 -1.45 -1.75
CA VAL A 31 -5.17 -1.70 -0.36
C VAL A 31 -5.57 -0.53 0.53
N ALA A 32 -5.30 0.71 0.12
CA ALA A 32 -5.67 1.88 0.91
C ALA A 32 -7.19 1.91 1.17
N LEU A 33 -8.02 1.70 0.15
CA LEU A 33 -9.47 1.61 0.30
C LEU A 33 -9.92 0.47 1.22
N ALA A 34 -9.21 -0.67 1.18
CA ALA A 34 -9.49 -1.80 2.08
C ALA A 34 -9.19 -1.51 3.57
N TYR A 35 -8.37 -0.50 3.87
CA TYR A 35 -7.96 -0.11 5.22
C TYR A 35 -8.50 1.27 5.67
N GLU A 36 -8.94 2.12 4.73
CA GLU A 36 -9.57 3.41 4.99
C GLU A 36 -11.04 3.30 5.32
N ASP A 37 -11.78 2.49 4.57
CA ASP A 37 -13.15 2.21 4.92
C ASP A 37 -13.11 1.39 6.20
N GLY A 38 -13.43 2.08 7.30
CA GLY A 38 -13.87 1.47 8.53
C GLY A 38 -15.07 0.60 8.21
N MET A 39 -14.79 -0.60 7.70
CA MET A 39 -15.79 -1.62 7.54
C MET A 39 -16.42 -1.76 8.90
N ARG A 40 -17.73 -1.51 8.94
CA ARG A 40 -18.59 -2.06 9.97
C ARG A 40 -18.35 -3.56 9.97
N THR A 41 -17.41 -4.01 10.79
CA THR A 41 -17.30 -5.41 11.14
C THR A 41 -18.66 -5.86 11.65
N GLN A 42 -19.00 -7.13 11.47
CA GLN A 42 -20.24 -7.66 12.04
C GLN A 42 -20.36 -7.26 13.53
N SER A 43 -19.24 -7.21 14.26
CA SER A 43 -19.14 -6.68 15.62
C SER A 43 -19.58 -5.21 15.81
N MET A 44 -19.27 -4.30 14.87
CA MET A 44 -19.78 -2.92 14.91
C MET A 44 -21.24 -2.80 14.49
N VAL A 45 -21.73 -3.71 13.62
CA VAL A 45 -23.16 -3.84 13.32
C VAL A 45 -23.90 -4.35 14.56
N ASP A 46 -23.40 -5.40 15.19
CA ASP A 46 -23.94 -6.03 16.39
C ASP A 46 -23.94 -5.05 17.57
N LEU A 47 -22.88 -4.24 17.76
CA LEU A 47 -22.85 -3.17 18.78
C LEU A 47 -23.87 -2.05 18.49
N TYR A 48 -24.10 -1.71 17.22
CA TYR A 48 -25.07 -0.69 16.82
C TYR A 48 -26.52 -1.20 16.90
N GLU A 49 -26.74 -2.49 16.65
CA GLU A 49 -28.02 -3.18 16.84
C GLU A 49 -28.31 -3.40 18.33
N ALA A 50 -27.32 -3.81 19.13
CA ALA A 50 -27.43 -3.93 20.58
C ALA A 50 -27.71 -2.58 21.28
N GLY A 51 -27.16 -1.47 20.75
CA GLY A 51 -27.50 -0.11 21.21
C GLY A 51 -28.92 0.33 20.87
N LYS A 52 -29.61 -0.35 19.94
CA LYS A 52 -31.02 -0.12 19.58
C LYS A 52 -31.99 -1.09 20.26
N GLU A 53 -31.52 -2.24 20.76
CA GLU A 53 -32.33 -3.26 21.44
C GLU A 53 -32.64 -2.94 22.91
N GLY A 54 -32.75 -1.66 23.27
CA GLY A 54 -33.37 -1.23 24.52
C GLY A 54 -34.90 -1.39 24.53
N LYS A 55 -35.57 -1.78 23.43
CA LYS A 55 -37.02 -2.01 23.40
C LYS A 55 -37.43 -3.17 22.47
N LYS A 56 -37.83 -4.27 23.12
CA LYS A 56 -38.76 -5.36 22.70
C LYS A 56 -38.19 -6.63 22.04
N SER A 57 -37.95 -7.61 22.91
CA SER A 57 -38.46 -9.00 22.94
C SER A 57 -38.73 -9.82 21.67
N ARG A 58 -38.21 -11.06 21.73
CA ARG A 58 -38.70 -12.36 21.22
C ARG A 58 -38.43 -12.76 19.75
N SER A 59 -37.46 -13.69 19.64
CA SER A 59 -37.45 -14.99 18.92
C SER A 59 -38.30 -15.20 17.66
N VAL A 60 -37.67 -15.93 16.71
CA VAL A 60 -38.23 -16.76 15.60
C VAL A 60 -38.17 -16.11 14.21
N ARG A 61 -37.06 -16.35 13.49
CA ARG A 61 -36.98 -17.07 12.18
C ARG A 61 -35.61 -16.86 11.53
N ALA A 62 -34.82 -17.92 11.55
CA ALA A 62 -33.84 -18.17 10.51
C ALA A 62 -34.59 -18.34 9.17
N ILE A 63 -33.97 -17.90 8.07
CA ILE A 63 -34.27 -18.16 6.64
C ILE A 63 -34.79 -16.97 5.80
N GLU A 64 -35.30 -15.86 6.35
CA GLU A 64 -35.85 -14.76 5.51
C GLU A 64 -35.07 -13.42 5.52
N SER A 65 -33.79 -13.39 5.88
CA SER A 65 -33.05 -12.13 6.08
C SER A 65 -31.82 -11.92 5.20
N ARG A 66 -31.70 -12.60 4.05
CA ARG A 66 -30.60 -12.33 3.10
C ARG A 66 -30.90 -11.22 2.09
N GLU A 67 -32.16 -11.04 1.69
CA GLU A 67 -32.52 -10.05 0.65
C GLU A 67 -32.84 -8.64 1.17
N LYS A 68 -33.21 -8.48 2.46
CA LYS A 68 -33.60 -7.18 3.02
C LYS A 68 -32.54 -6.48 3.87
N ARG A 69 -31.33 -7.05 4.01
CA ARG A 69 -30.18 -6.39 4.67
C ARG A 69 -29.25 -5.64 3.71
N ALA A 70 -29.57 -5.62 2.41
CA ALA A 70 -28.91 -4.77 1.44
C ALA A 70 -29.45 -3.33 1.53
N GLY A 71 -29.14 -2.64 2.63
CA GLY A 71 -29.11 -1.18 2.60
C GLY A 71 -28.09 -0.76 1.54
N THR A 72 -28.44 0.24 0.73
CA THR A 72 -27.80 0.73 -0.51
C THR A 72 -26.32 1.17 -0.39
N GLY A 73 -25.63 0.83 0.70
CA GLY A 73 -24.20 1.08 0.93
C GLY A 73 -23.44 -0.08 1.58
N ALA A 74 -24.06 -1.24 1.83
CA ALA A 74 -23.41 -2.36 2.53
C ALA A 74 -22.58 -3.30 1.63
N ASP A 75 -22.85 -3.33 0.32
CA ASP A 75 -22.37 -4.43 -0.54
C ASP A 75 -21.11 -4.10 -1.37
N ILE A 76 -20.85 -2.82 -1.66
CA ILE A 76 -19.74 -2.41 -2.54
C ILE A 76 -18.37 -2.62 -1.86
N HIS A 77 -18.32 -2.62 -0.52
CA HIS A 77 -17.07 -2.78 0.25
C HIS A 77 -16.76 -4.22 0.66
N ALA A 78 -17.72 -5.15 0.51
CA ALA A 78 -17.51 -6.57 0.81
C ALA A 78 -16.37 -7.16 -0.04
N GLU A 79 -16.14 -6.61 -1.23
CA GLU A 79 -15.11 -7.05 -2.14
C GLU A 79 -13.68 -6.60 -1.72
N TYR A 80 -13.53 -5.42 -1.13
CA TYR A 80 -12.26 -4.99 -0.51
C TYR A 80 -11.88 -5.86 0.70
N HIS A 81 -12.87 -6.55 1.31
CA HIS A 81 -12.65 -7.46 2.43
C HIS A 81 -11.77 -8.65 2.06
N LYS A 82 -11.82 -9.12 0.80
CA LYS A 82 -10.95 -10.18 0.27
C LYS A 82 -9.49 -9.71 0.19
N ILE A 83 -9.28 -8.48 -0.29
CA ILE A 83 -7.94 -7.87 -0.33
C ILE A 83 -7.41 -7.72 1.09
N ARG A 84 -8.20 -7.16 2.02
CA ARG A 84 -7.79 -7.01 3.42
C ARG A 84 -7.39 -8.33 4.06
N ARG A 85 -8.24 -9.37 3.96
CA ARG A 85 -7.94 -10.70 4.53
C ARG A 85 -6.67 -11.31 3.97
N TYR A 86 -6.44 -11.17 2.66
CA TYR A 86 -5.21 -11.62 2.03
C TYR A 86 -4.01 -10.90 2.65
N VAL A 87 -4.08 -9.57 2.76
CA VAL A 87 -2.98 -8.77 3.30
C VAL A 87 -2.76 -9.06 4.79
N ASP A 88 -3.80 -9.14 5.61
CA ASP A 88 -3.70 -9.50 7.03
C ASP A 88 -3.05 -10.89 7.20
N GLY A 89 -3.39 -11.86 6.34
CA GLY A 89 -2.77 -13.19 6.37
C GLY A 89 -1.29 -13.21 6.00
N LEU A 90 -0.77 -12.17 5.33
CA LEU A 90 0.66 -12.02 5.08
C LEU A 90 1.44 -11.69 6.36
N LEU A 91 0.80 -11.11 7.37
CA LEU A 91 1.50 -10.79 8.62
C LEU A 91 2.09 -12.05 9.28
N ASP A 92 1.40 -13.19 9.16
CA ASP A 92 1.86 -14.47 9.71
C ASP A 92 2.69 -15.28 8.70
N THR A 93 2.41 -15.15 7.40
CA THR A 93 2.98 -16.03 6.36
C THR A 93 4.17 -15.43 5.62
N ASP A 94 4.19 -14.13 5.41
CA ASP A 94 5.23 -13.37 4.72
C ASP A 94 5.25 -11.92 5.24
N PRO A 95 5.80 -11.69 6.45
CA PRO A 95 5.79 -10.40 7.12
C PRO A 95 6.48 -9.30 6.30
N LEU A 96 7.49 -9.67 5.49
CA LEU A 96 8.18 -8.73 4.64
C LEU A 96 7.27 -8.23 3.52
N ARG A 97 6.54 -9.12 2.85
CA ARG A 97 5.57 -8.71 1.83
C ARG A 97 4.47 -7.86 2.45
N TYR A 98 4.03 -8.19 3.66
CA TYR A 98 3.11 -7.33 4.42
C TYR A 98 3.70 -5.92 4.61
N ALA A 99 4.95 -5.80 5.09
CA ALA A 99 5.61 -4.53 5.31
C ALA A 99 5.72 -3.69 4.03
N VAL A 100 6.11 -4.30 2.91
CA VAL A 100 6.18 -3.62 1.61
C VAL A 100 4.80 -3.09 1.18
N ILE A 101 3.74 -3.88 1.36
CA ILE A 101 2.36 -3.42 1.05
C ILE A 101 2.00 -2.23 1.93
N MET A 102 2.20 -2.35 3.23
CA MET A 102 1.81 -1.33 4.19
C MET A 102 2.60 -0.04 4.05
N THR A 103 3.88 -0.12 3.70
CA THR A 103 4.70 1.07 3.48
C THR A 103 4.31 1.79 2.18
N LEU A 104 4.10 1.07 1.08
CA LEU A 104 3.90 1.68 -0.25
C LEU A 104 2.46 2.03 -0.59
N ALA A 105 1.49 1.36 0.03
CA ALA A 105 0.09 1.74 -0.12
C ALA A 105 -0.17 3.06 0.61
N PRO A 106 -1.06 3.93 0.13
CA PRO A 106 -1.41 5.18 0.80
C PRO A 106 -2.34 4.96 2.01
N VAL A 107 -1.98 4.03 2.90
CA VAL A 107 -2.67 3.76 4.17
C VAL A 107 -2.33 4.83 5.20
N LYS A 108 -2.97 4.76 6.38
CA LYS A 108 -2.72 5.69 7.50
C LYS A 108 -1.22 5.78 7.81
N GLU A 109 -0.77 7.01 8.06
CA GLU A 109 0.65 7.30 8.27
C GLU A 109 1.26 6.50 9.42
N SER A 110 0.52 6.29 10.52
CA SER A 110 1.00 5.48 11.64
C SER A 110 1.35 4.05 11.25
N ILE A 111 0.60 3.46 10.31
CA ILE A 111 0.84 2.10 9.81
C ILE A 111 2.07 2.11 8.89
N ARG A 112 2.15 3.06 7.95
CA ARG A 112 3.32 3.23 7.07
C ARG A 112 4.61 3.35 7.85
N GLN A 113 4.60 4.20 8.88
CA GLN A 113 5.76 4.48 9.72
C GLN A 113 6.17 3.27 10.58
N ALA A 114 5.25 2.38 10.93
CA ALA A 114 5.57 1.15 11.66
C ALA A 114 6.33 0.13 10.78
N CYS A 115 5.97 0.03 9.49
CA CYS A 115 6.56 -0.97 8.58
C CYS A 115 7.77 -0.46 7.79
N LYS A 116 7.97 0.86 7.66
CA LYS A 116 8.99 1.43 6.77
C LYS A 116 10.42 0.94 7.06
N GLY A 117 10.75 0.69 8.33
CA GLY A 117 12.09 0.26 8.72
C GLY A 117 12.47 -1.08 8.10
N GLU A 118 11.53 -2.01 8.08
CA GLU A 118 11.72 -3.35 7.51
C GLU A 118 11.97 -3.27 5.99
N VAL A 119 11.28 -2.35 5.30
CA VAL A 119 11.48 -2.12 3.86
C VAL A 119 12.84 -1.46 3.59
N TYR A 120 13.27 -0.51 4.42
CA TYR A 120 14.61 0.07 4.32
C TYR A 120 15.70 -0.99 4.47
N ASP A 121 15.61 -1.81 5.51
CA ASP A 121 16.61 -2.84 5.81
C ASP A 121 16.66 -3.91 4.72
N MET A 122 15.50 -4.31 4.18
CA MET A 122 15.45 -5.27 3.09
C MET A 122 16.05 -4.71 1.79
N LEU A 123 15.67 -3.49 1.39
CA LEU A 123 16.21 -2.88 0.18
C LEU A 123 17.74 -2.70 0.30
N HIS A 124 18.21 -2.25 1.47
CA HIS A 124 19.63 -2.12 1.77
C HIS A 124 20.36 -3.47 1.73
N THR A 125 19.73 -4.54 2.23
CA THR A 125 20.31 -5.89 2.19
C THR A 125 20.40 -6.41 0.75
N ARG A 126 19.33 -6.26 -0.04
CA ARG A 126 19.30 -6.69 -1.45
C ARG A 126 20.35 -6.00 -2.29
N VAL A 127 20.49 -4.67 -2.17
CA VAL A 127 21.50 -3.94 -2.95
C VAL A 127 22.92 -4.41 -2.57
N ARG A 128 23.17 -4.74 -1.30
CA ARG A 128 24.47 -5.28 -0.87
C ARG A 128 24.74 -6.68 -1.43
N MET A 129 23.71 -7.53 -1.53
CA MET A 129 23.84 -8.85 -2.14
C MET A 129 24.15 -8.73 -3.64
N GLU A 130 23.40 -7.92 -4.38
CA GLU A 130 23.64 -7.65 -5.81
C GLU A 130 25.06 -7.13 -6.08
N LEU A 131 25.54 -6.18 -5.27
CA LEU A 131 26.90 -5.66 -5.41
C LEU A 131 27.95 -6.74 -5.08
N ALA A 132 27.71 -7.58 -4.09
CA ALA A 132 28.61 -8.68 -3.75
C ALA A 132 28.67 -9.75 -4.86
N GLU A 133 27.54 -10.08 -5.48
CA GLU A 133 27.46 -11.00 -6.62
C GLU A 133 28.22 -10.47 -7.85
N ARG A 134 28.26 -9.14 -8.03
CA ARG A 134 29.08 -8.47 -9.04
C ARG A 134 30.58 -8.40 -8.69
N GLY A 135 30.97 -8.90 -7.52
CA GLY A 135 32.34 -8.80 -7.01
C GLY A 135 32.74 -7.37 -6.60
N GLU A 136 31.77 -6.48 -6.40
CA GLU A 136 32.04 -5.08 -6.05
C GLU A 136 32.33 -4.92 -4.55
N ARG A 137 33.49 -4.36 -4.24
CA ARG A 137 33.85 -4.03 -2.85
C ARG A 137 33.15 -2.75 -2.41
N VAL A 138 32.26 -2.87 -1.42
CA VAL A 138 31.59 -1.71 -0.81
C VAL A 138 32.45 -1.14 0.32
N LEU A 139 33.14 -0.03 0.04
CA LEU A 139 33.88 0.72 1.05
C LEU A 139 32.93 1.48 2.00
N LYS A 140 33.41 1.82 3.21
CA LYS A 140 32.61 2.47 4.27
C LYS A 140 31.78 3.67 3.78
N LYS A 141 32.40 4.62 3.05
CA LYS A 141 31.69 5.80 2.50
C LYS A 141 30.59 5.44 1.49
N ARG A 142 30.77 4.38 0.70
CA ARG A 142 29.73 3.89 -0.22
C ARG A 142 28.62 3.19 0.56
N ALA A 143 28.96 2.42 1.60
CA ALA A 143 27.95 1.77 2.46
C ALA A 143 27.04 2.80 3.14
N GLU A 144 27.60 3.85 3.76
CA GLU A 144 26.85 4.94 4.38
C GLU A 144 25.91 5.61 3.38
N ARG A 145 26.41 5.89 2.17
CA ARG A 145 25.60 6.44 1.08
C ARG A 145 24.49 5.50 0.63
N LEU A 146 24.76 4.20 0.49
CA LEU A 146 23.77 3.21 0.10
C LEU A 146 22.63 3.10 1.11
N VAL A 147 22.91 3.25 2.41
CA VAL A 147 21.85 3.32 3.43
C VAL A 147 20.94 4.53 3.18
N ALA A 148 21.52 5.72 3.03
CA ALA A 148 20.76 6.94 2.79
C ALA A 148 19.95 6.88 1.47
N LEU A 149 20.56 6.39 0.39
CA LEU A 149 19.89 6.22 -0.90
C LEU A 149 18.75 5.19 -0.84
N SER A 150 18.91 4.09 -0.08
CA SER A 150 17.84 3.09 0.09
C SER A 150 16.62 3.70 0.81
N GLN A 151 16.86 4.50 1.86
CA GLN A 151 15.79 5.20 2.57
C GLN A 151 15.10 6.23 1.68
N ALA A 152 15.88 7.01 0.92
CA ALA A 152 15.36 7.99 -0.03
C ALA A 152 14.51 7.33 -1.13
N MET A 153 14.92 6.16 -1.63
CA MET A 153 14.19 5.41 -2.66
C MET A 153 12.83 4.94 -2.17
N VAL A 154 12.77 4.40 -0.94
CA VAL A 154 11.51 3.98 -0.34
C VAL A 154 10.61 5.18 -0.09
N GLU A 155 11.13 6.31 0.41
CA GLU A 155 10.34 7.53 0.58
C GLU A 155 9.79 8.05 -0.75
N GLN A 156 10.61 8.14 -1.79
CA GLN A 156 10.15 8.51 -3.13
C GLN A 156 9.03 7.58 -3.61
N SER A 157 9.22 6.27 -3.43
CA SER A 157 8.26 5.24 -3.83
C SER A 157 6.95 5.38 -3.06
N MET A 158 7.00 5.62 -1.76
CA MET A 158 5.82 5.91 -0.94
C MET A 158 5.05 7.11 -1.50
N ARG A 159 5.78 8.16 -1.90
CA ARG A 159 5.22 9.41 -2.46
C ARG A 159 4.65 9.25 -3.86
N SER A 160 4.92 8.14 -4.53
CA SER A 160 4.71 7.99 -5.97
C SER A 160 5.29 9.18 -6.75
N ALA A 161 6.43 9.69 -6.30
CA ALA A 161 7.08 10.87 -6.85
C ALA A 161 8.26 10.46 -7.75
N ASP A 162 8.63 11.35 -8.67
CA ASP A 162 9.85 11.21 -9.46
C ASP A 162 10.84 12.29 -9.00
N TRP A 163 11.73 11.92 -8.08
CA TRP A 163 12.67 12.89 -7.50
C TRP A 163 13.88 13.06 -8.41
N PRO A 164 14.18 14.29 -8.86
CA PRO A 164 15.43 14.53 -9.54
C PRO A 164 16.61 14.36 -8.57
N PRO A 165 17.83 14.06 -9.07
CA PRO A 165 19.01 13.86 -8.24
C PRO A 165 19.26 14.93 -7.16
N LYS A 166 18.99 16.21 -7.48
CA LYS A 166 19.11 17.32 -6.52
C LYS A 166 18.20 17.16 -5.30
N HIS A 167 16.99 16.65 -5.50
CA HIS A 167 16.04 16.42 -4.41
C HIS A 167 16.53 15.23 -3.56
N VAL A 168 16.95 14.13 -4.20
CA VAL A 168 17.49 12.97 -3.48
C VAL A 168 18.70 13.36 -2.60
N ALA A 169 19.63 14.14 -3.15
CA ALA A 169 20.79 14.62 -2.40
C ALA A 169 20.38 15.50 -1.20
N ALA A 170 19.48 16.47 -1.40
CA ALA A 170 18.98 17.33 -0.34
C ALA A 170 18.23 16.54 0.75
N TRP A 171 17.48 15.51 0.36
CA TRP A 171 16.78 14.63 1.28
C TRP A 171 17.77 13.80 2.12
N CYS A 172 18.77 13.19 1.47
CA CYS A 172 19.81 12.39 2.16
C CYS A 172 20.60 13.24 3.17
N GLU A 173 20.90 14.48 2.84
CA GLU A 173 21.58 15.40 3.75
C GLU A 173 20.68 15.78 4.94
N SER A 174 19.43 16.14 4.68
CA SER A 174 18.50 16.61 5.71
C SER A 174 18.06 15.52 6.69
N TRP A 175 17.88 14.30 6.21
CA TRP A 175 17.26 13.21 7.00
C TRP A 175 18.24 12.11 7.41
N CYS A 176 19.32 11.92 6.66
CA CYS A 176 20.34 10.89 6.96
C CYS A 176 21.69 11.49 7.34
N GLY A 177 21.89 12.80 7.21
CA GLY A 177 23.18 13.45 7.46
C GLY A 177 24.26 13.09 6.43
N VAL A 178 23.89 12.54 5.27
CA VAL A 178 24.83 12.12 4.22
C VAL A 178 24.86 13.15 3.11
N HIS A 179 25.96 13.89 3.04
CA HIS A 179 26.19 14.86 1.96
C HIS A 179 26.56 14.14 0.65
N ILE A 180 25.80 14.41 -0.41
CA ILE A 180 26.05 13.90 -1.76
C ILE A 180 26.38 15.08 -2.69
N GLU A 181 27.63 15.14 -3.14
CA GLU A 181 28.07 16.20 -4.03
C GLU A 181 27.46 16.01 -5.43
N MET A 182 26.66 16.97 -5.88
CA MET A 182 25.93 16.89 -7.16
C MET A 182 26.86 16.78 -8.38
N SER A 183 28.05 17.39 -8.33
CA SER A 183 29.07 17.30 -9.38
C SER A 183 29.55 15.85 -9.60
N GLN A 184 29.39 14.98 -8.59
CA GLN A 184 29.86 13.59 -8.62
C GLN A 184 28.71 12.58 -8.72
N TRP A 185 27.45 13.03 -8.86
CA TRP A 185 26.29 12.15 -8.90
C TRP A 185 26.42 11.04 -9.95
N SER A 186 26.77 11.41 -11.19
CA SER A 186 26.91 10.48 -12.32
C SER A 186 27.91 9.37 -12.02
N ARG A 187 29.03 9.73 -11.38
CA ARG A 187 30.12 8.81 -11.06
C ARG A 187 29.84 7.92 -9.84
N ASN A 188 29.22 8.48 -8.80
CA ASN A 188 29.19 7.85 -7.48
C ASN A 188 27.82 7.33 -7.06
N CYS A 189 26.74 7.83 -7.67
CA CYS A 189 25.37 7.60 -7.19
C CYS A 189 24.46 7.05 -8.29
N SER A 190 24.68 7.42 -9.55
CA SER A 190 23.74 7.08 -10.62
C SER A 190 23.54 5.57 -10.79
N SER A 191 24.61 4.78 -10.75
CA SER A 191 24.51 3.32 -10.85
C SER A 191 23.82 2.70 -9.64
N ASP A 192 24.19 3.15 -8.43
CA ASP A 192 23.60 2.69 -7.17
C ASP A 192 22.10 3.03 -7.11
N TRP A 193 21.73 4.22 -7.58
CA TRP A 193 20.35 4.69 -7.64
C TRP A 193 19.50 3.89 -8.63
N CYS A 194 20.01 3.65 -9.84
CA CYS A 194 19.30 2.81 -10.82
C CYS A 194 19.10 1.39 -10.28
N LEU A 195 20.12 0.79 -9.66
CA LEU A 195 20.00 -0.53 -9.06
C LEU A 195 18.94 -0.56 -7.94
N LEU A 196 18.90 0.47 -7.10
CA LEU A 196 17.87 0.60 -6.07
C LEU A 196 16.47 0.73 -6.67
N ASP A 197 16.31 1.48 -7.76
CA ASP A 197 15.01 1.66 -8.45
C ASP A 197 14.53 0.32 -9.02
N ASP A 198 15.42 -0.41 -9.70
CA ASP A 198 15.12 -1.73 -10.26
C ASP A 198 14.69 -2.71 -9.15
N LEU A 199 15.45 -2.80 -8.06
CA LEU A 199 15.14 -3.66 -6.92
C LEU A 199 13.82 -3.28 -6.26
N MET A 200 13.54 -1.99 -6.14
CA MET A 200 12.30 -1.48 -5.55
C MET A 200 11.09 -1.81 -6.43
N ARG A 201 11.22 -1.65 -7.75
CA ARG A 201 10.19 -2.03 -8.73
C ARG A 201 9.93 -3.54 -8.70
N ASP A 202 10.97 -4.35 -8.56
CA ASP A 202 10.82 -5.80 -8.46
C ASP A 202 10.13 -6.22 -7.17
N MET A 203 10.49 -5.60 -6.03
CA MET A 203 9.78 -5.77 -4.76
C MET A 203 8.30 -5.42 -4.90
N GLU A 204 8.00 -4.26 -5.49
CA GLU A 204 6.62 -3.81 -5.70
C GLU A 204 5.84 -4.76 -6.62
N LYS A 205 6.41 -5.09 -7.79
CA LYS A 205 5.78 -5.96 -8.79
C LYS A 205 5.48 -7.33 -8.20
N GLY A 206 6.45 -7.94 -7.53
CA GLY A 206 6.28 -9.23 -6.87
C GLY A 206 5.22 -9.18 -5.77
N THR A 207 5.16 -8.08 -5.04
CA THR A 207 4.26 -7.91 -3.89
C THR A 207 2.82 -7.65 -4.30
N PHE A 208 2.58 -6.72 -5.24
CA PHE A 208 1.24 -6.30 -5.64
C PHE A 208 0.65 -7.15 -6.79
N ALA A 209 1.40 -8.07 -7.39
CA ALA A 209 0.88 -8.96 -8.44
C ALA A 209 -0.35 -9.77 -7.99
N ALA A 210 -0.32 -10.31 -6.77
CA ALA A 210 -1.44 -11.08 -6.21
C ALA A 210 -2.68 -10.21 -6.03
N ILE A 211 -2.51 -9.00 -5.48
CA ILE A 211 -3.60 -8.02 -5.29
C ILE A 211 -4.19 -7.64 -6.64
N LYS A 212 -3.35 -7.30 -7.62
CA LYS A 212 -3.79 -6.98 -8.98
C LYS A 212 -4.59 -8.11 -9.63
N SER A 213 -4.16 -9.36 -9.43
CA SER A 213 -4.88 -10.56 -9.90
C SER A 213 -6.24 -10.71 -9.22
N MET A 214 -6.32 -10.53 -7.91
CA MET A 214 -7.57 -10.57 -7.16
C MET A 214 -8.54 -9.47 -7.62
N THR A 215 -8.09 -8.23 -7.71
CA THR A 215 -8.90 -7.10 -8.19
C THR A 215 -9.49 -7.38 -9.57
N ARG A 216 -8.68 -7.90 -10.51
CA ARG A 216 -9.17 -8.26 -11.85
C ARG A 216 -10.25 -9.35 -11.81
N LYS A 217 -10.04 -10.41 -11.01
CA LYS A 217 -11.02 -11.49 -10.86
C LYS A 217 -12.33 -10.99 -10.27
N ILE A 218 -12.25 -10.14 -9.25
CA ILE A 218 -13.43 -9.52 -8.63
C ILE A 218 -14.16 -8.66 -9.65
N ASN A 219 -13.46 -7.76 -10.35
CA ASN A 219 -14.07 -6.90 -11.35
C ASN A 219 -14.71 -7.70 -12.49
N HIS A 220 -14.07 -8.79 -12.93
CA HIS A 220 -14.66 -9.69 -13.92
C HIS A 220 -15.95 -10.35 -13.41
N HIS A 221 -15.97 -10.79 -12.14
CA HIS A 221 -17.17 -11.37 -11.53
C HIS A 221 -18.30 -10.35 -11.44
N LEU A 222 -18.00 -9.12 -11.00
CA LEU A 222 -18.97 -8.03 -10.94
C LEU A 222 -19.54 -7.71 -12.33
N ALA A 223 -18.69 -7.64 -13.36
CA ALA A 223 -19.14 -7.43 -14.74
C ALA A 223 -20.06 -8.54 -15.24
N TYR A 224 -19.76 -9.79 -14.87
CA TYR A 224 -20.61 -10.94 -15.21
C TYR A 224 -21.98 -10.85 -14.53
N CYS A 225 -22.02 -10.54 -13.23
CA CYS A 225 -23.29 -10.38 -12.50
C CYS A 225 -24.18 -9.28 -13.09
N ASP A 226 -23.58 -8.19 -13.61
CA ASP A 226 -24.31 -7.08 -14.21
C ASP A 226 -25.00 -7.47 -15.51
N ASN A 227 -24.34 -8.27 -16.34
CA ASN A 227 -24.88 -8.74 -17.61
C ASN A 227 -26.04 -9.75 -17.46
N PHE A 228 -26.20 -10.36 -16.29
CA PHE A 228 -27.31 -11.28 -15.99
C PHE A 228 -28.48 -10.62 -15.24
N ALA A 229 -28.28 -9.40 -14.73
CA ALA A 229 -29.31 -8.64 -14.02
C ALA A 229 -30.06 -7.63 -14.93
N ALA A 230 -29.62 -7.47 -16.18
CA ALA A 230 -30.25 -6.65 -17.23
C ALA A 230 -31.10 -7.52 -18.16
#